data_AF-A0A7V2I7I8-F1
#
_entry.id   AF-A0A7V2I7I8-F1
#
_cell.length_a   1.000
_cell.length_b   1.000
_cell.length_c   1.000
_cell.angle_alpha   90.00
_cell.angle_beta   90.00
_cell.angle_gamma   90.00
#
_symmetry.space_group_name_H-M   'P 1'
#
loop_
_entity.id
_entity.type
_entity.pdbx_description
1 polymer ?
#
loop_
_entity_poly.entity_id
_entity_poly.type
_entity_poly.pdbx_seq_one_letter_code
_entity_poly.pdbx_strand_id
1 'polypeptide(L)'
;MPTLGYAFRPVALGRAGLVAAAHPLAVLAGVDVLRAGGTAADAAVAVNAVLAVTQPNNCGLGGDFFCLYYEAATRRVHCLAGAGRSGSRATLDALRQRGHRALPTLGPLTVSVPGCVRAWAMLLERFGTRPLGALLEPAIHYAEQGFPLTTLVSQAIEELAPDNPDPEWHRVFRPGGRAPAPGTLFRQPDLARTLRALAAEGPDLFYTGRVAAAIAARLADDGFLTAEDLATHAGAWEAPIHVAYRGRTVWQTPPPTQGVAALLGLALLEGFALAELPVHSADHLHLLIEAVKLAYADRDRWIADPAV
;
A
#
# COMPACT_ATOMS: atom_id res chain seq x y z
N MET A 1 -0.92 -43.22 -11.46
CA MET A 1 -1.60 -41.96 -11.10
C MET A 1 -0.88 -41.40 -9.88
N PRO A 2 -0.45 -40.13 -9.86
CA PRO A 2 0.20 -39.61 -8.67
C PRO A 2 -0.82 -39.48 -7.53
N THR A 3 -0.43 -39.97 -6.36
CA THR A 3 -1.21 -40.03 -5.10
C THR A 3 -1.24 -38.68 -4.35
N LEU A 4 -0.62 -37.65 -4.92
CA LEU A 4 -0.60 -36.25 -4.45
C LEU A 4 -0.88 -35.35 -5.67
N GLY A 5 -1.95 -34.56 -5.57
CA GLY A 5 -2.50 -33.77 -6.68
C GLY A 5 -1.62 -32.59 -7.11
N TYR A 6 -1.84 -32.12 -8.33
CA TYR A 6 -1.23 -30.90 -8.85
C TYR A 6 -1.71 -29.68 -8.04
N ALA A 7 -0.79 -28.98 -7.38
CA ALA A 7 -1.07 -27.67 -6.79
C ALA A 7 -0.95 -26.58 -7.87
N PHE A 8 -1.91 -26.52 -8.79
CA PHE A 8 -2.13 -25.31 -9.59
C PHE A 8 -3.14 -24.44 -8.87
N ARG A 9 -2.83 -23.14 -8.72
CA ARG A 9 -3.85 -22.16 -8.36
C ARG A 9 -4.64 -21.86 -9.64
N PRO A 10 -5.87 -22.40 -9.81
CA PRO A 10 -6.62 -22.16 -11.03
C PRO A 10 -6.90 -20.65 -11.17
N VAL A 11 -6.93 -20.18 -12.42
CA VAL A 11 -7.35 -18.80 -12.72
C VAL A 11 -8.80 -18.63 -12.23
N ALA A 12 -9.02 -17.66 -11.35
CA ALA A 12 -10.36 -17.30 -10.94
C ALA A 12 -11.08 -16.57 -12.09
N LEU A 13 -12.28 -17.05 -12.44
CA LEU A 13 -13.11 -16.48 -13.51
C LEU A 13 -14.42 -15.96 -12.92
N GLY A 14 -14.86 -14.78 -13.36
CA GLY A 14 -16.08 -14.14 -12.90
C GLY A 14 -16.71 -13.30 -14.01
N ARG A 15 -18.05 -13.23 -14.02
CA ARG A 15 -18.81 -12.43 -15.01
C ARG A 15 -19.25 -11.06 -14.49
N ALA A 16 -19.43 -10.93 -13.18
CA ALA A 16 -19.97 -9.71 -12.55
C ALA A 16 -18.91 -8.87 -11.82
N GLY A 17 -17.77 -9.48 -11.48
CA GLY A 17 -16.69 -8.82 -10.75
C GLY A 17 -15.60 -9.82 -10.38
N LEU A 18 -14.40 -9.29 -10.09
CA LEU A 18 -13.24 -10.06 -9.65
C LEU A 18 -12.45 -9.20 -8.65
N VAL A 19 -11.94 -9.83 -7.60
CA VAL A 19 -11.02 -9.20 -6.63
C VAL A 19 -9.80 -10.07 -6.50
N ALA A 20 -8.62 -9.45 -6.55
CA ALA A 20 -7.34 -10.09 -6.28
C ALA A 20 -6.60 -9.26 -5.24
N ALA A 21 -6.16 -9.89 -4.16
CA ALA A 21 -5.41 -9.26 -3.08
C ALA A 21 -4.50 -10.28 -2.41
N ALA A 22 -3.53 -9.80 -1.63
CA ALA A 22 -2.52 -10.63 -0.97
C ALA A 22 -3.05 -11.42 0.24
N HIS A 23 -4.28 -11.15 0.70
CA HIS A 23 -4.92 -11.88 1.81
C HIS A 23 -6.33 -12.37 1.44
N PRO A 24 -6.68 -13.66 1.65
CA PRO A 24 -8.00 -14.19 1.31
C PRO A 24 -9.18 -13.46 1.98
N LEU A 25 -9.03 -13.04 3.25
CA LEU A 25 -10.07 -12.29 3.94
C LEU A 25 -10.31 -10.91 3.31
N ALA A 26 -9.27 -10.27 2.79
CA ALA A 26 -9.40 -9.02 2.07
C ALA A 26 -10.10 -9.23 0.72
N VAL A 27 -9.77 -10.32 0.01
CA VAL A 27 -10.48 -10.71 -1.22
C VAL A 27 -11.98 -10.90 -0.94
N LEU A 28 -12.34 -11.63 0.11
CA LEU A 28 -13.73 -11.87 0.49
C LEU A 28 -14.46 -10.56 0.82
N ALA A 29 -13.85 -9.66 1.59
CA ALA A 29 -14.44 -8.36 1.88
C ALA A 29 -14.76 -7.56 0.60
N GLY A 30 -13.82 -7.51 -0.35
CA GLY A 30 -14.06 -6.87 -1.65
C GLY A 30 -15.17 -7.55 -2.47
N VAL A 31 -15.17 -8.89 -2.51
CA VAL A 31 -16.21 -9.66 -3.22
C VAL A 31 -17.59 -9.42 -2.61
N ASP A 32 -17.70 -9.35 -1.29
CA ASP A 32 -18.97 -9.11 -0.61
C ASP A 32 -19.48 -7.69 -0.85
N VAL A 33 -18.59 -6.69 -0.90
CA VAL A 33 -18.94 -5.32 -1.32
C VAL A 33 -19.46 -5.30 -2.76
N LEU A 34 -18.79 -5.97 -3.70
CA LEU A 34 -19.26 -6.07 -5.09
C LEU A 34 -20.61 -6.80 -5.19
N ARG A 35 -20.80 -7.89 -4.44
CA ARG A 35 -22.07 -8.64 -4.38
C ARG A 35 -23.21 -7.79 -3.80
N ALA A 36 -22.90 -6.91 -2.85
CA ALA A 36 -23.84 -5.94 -2.31
C ALA A 36 -24.10 -4.76 -3.27
N GLY A 37 -23.50 -4.74 -4.46
CA GLY A 37 -23.69 -3.70 -5.47
C GLY A 37 -22.83 -2.44 -5.25
N GLY A 38 -21.76 -2.53 -4.46
CA GLY A 38 -20.75 -1.47 -4.38
C GLY A 38 -19.91 -1.38 -5.65
N THR A 39 -19.22 -0.25 -5.83
CA THR A 39 -18.33 -0.02 -6.98
C THR A 39 -16.97 -0.70 -6.77
N ALA A 40 -16.13 -0.67 -7.81
CA ALA A 40 -14.74 -1.08 -7.68
C ALA A 40 -13.96 -0.22 -6.66
N ALA A 41 -14.30 1.07 -6.52
CA ALA A 41 -13.73 1.96 -5.51
C ALA A 41 -14.16 1.55 -4.09
N ASP A 42 -15.45 1.27 -3.88
CA ASP A 42 -15.96 0.78 -2.60
C ASP A 42 -15.24 -0.53 -2.19
N ALA A 43 -15.17 -1.48 -3.12
CA ALA A 43 -14.51 -2.77 -2.89
C ALA A 43 -13.02 -2.62 -2.63
N ALA A 44 -12.33 -1.73 -3.35
CA ALA A 44 -10.90 -1.47 -3.14
C ALA A 44 -10.60 -0.90 -1.74
N VAL A 45 -11.44 0.01 -1.23
CA VAL A 45 -11.27 0.56 0.13
C VAL A 45 -11.52 -0.52 1.18
N ALA A 46 -12.56 -1.34 1.04
CA ALA A 46 -12.80 -2.46 1.97
C ALA A 46 -11.66 -3.48 1.97
N VAL A 47 -11.13 -3.83 0.78
CA VAL A 47 -9.95 -4.70 0.62
C VAL A 47 -8.75 -4.09 1.35
N ASN A 48 -8.45 -2.81 1.09
CA ASN A 48 -7.28 -2.15 1.66
C ASN A 48 -7.39 -2.00 3.19
N ALA A 49 -8.59 -1.71 3.71
CA ALA A 49 -8.84 -1.66 5.14
C ALA A 49 -8.63 -3.02 5.82
N VAL A 50 -9.07 -4.12 5.21
CA VAL A 50 -8.80 -5.47 5.74
C VAL A 50 -7.31 -5.82 5.62
N LEU A 51 -6.62 -5.40 4.57
CA LEU A 51 -5.16 -5.59 4.46
C LEU A 51 -4.39 -4.80 5.52
N ALA A 52 -4.85 -3.60 5.89
CA ALA A 52 -4.26 -2.82 6.99
C ALA A 52 -4.31 -3.54 8.34
N VAL A 53 -5.19 -4.54 8.48
CA VAL A 53 -5.31 -5.39 9.67
C VAL A 53 -4.60 -6.73 9.47
N THR A 54 -4.81 -7.37 8.33
CA THR A 54 -4.41 -8.77 8.08
C THR A 54 -3.01 -8.94 7.50
N GLN A 55 -2.43 -7.86 6.96
CA GLN A 55 -1.09 -7.82 6.40
C GLN A 55 -0.30 -6.60 6.91
N PRO A 56 -0.14 -6.47 8.24
CA PRO A 56 0.42 -5.28 8.89
C PRO A 56 1.90 -5.03 8.55
N ASN A 57 2.59 -6.03 8.00
CA ASN A 57 3.97 -5.90 7.52
C ASN A 57 4.09 -5.20 6.16
N ASN A 58 2.98 -4.96 5.45
CA ASN A 58 2.98 -4.30 4.14
C ASN A 58 1.93 -3.19 4.00
N CYS A 59 0.81 -3.28 4.71
CA CYS A 59 -0.32 -2.37 4.57
C CYS A 59 -0.73 -1.84 5.94
N GLY A 60 -1.09 -0.56 6.02
CA GLY A 60 -1.52 0.06 7.27
C GLY A 60 -2.13 1.44 7.06
N LEU A 61 -2.89 1.91 8.05
CA LEU A 61 -3.44 3.28 8.06
C LEU A 61 -2.33 4.35 8.05
N GLY A 62 -1.19 4.01 8.64
CA GLY A 62 0.01 4.86 8.73
C GLY A 62 0.89 4.86 7.48
N GLY A 63 0.43 4.28 6.36
CA GLY A 63 1.19 4.20 5.12
C GLY A 63 0.67 5.08 3.99
N ASP A 64 1.22 4.87 2.81
CA ASP A 64 0.87 5.56 1.57
C ASP A 64 -0.22 4.84 0.78
N PHE A 65 -0.77 5.53 -0.21
CA PHE A 65 -1.77 4.99 -1.12
C PHE A 65 -1.58 5.56 -2.53
N PHE A 66 -1.55 4.70 -3.53
CA PHE A 66 -1.56 5.10 -4.94
C PHE A 66 -2.58 4.24 -5.68
N CYS A 67 -3.38 4.85 -6.55
CA CYS A 67 -4.43 4.15 -7.27
C CYS A 67 -4.53 4.61 -8.72
N LEU A 68 -4.55 3.65 -9.63
CA LEU A 68 -5.07 3.85 -10.97
C LEU A 68 -6.52 3.37 -11.02
N TYR A 69 -7.43 4.25 -11.40
CA TYR A 69 -8.85 3.97 -11.52
C TYR A 69 -9.31 4.15 -12.96
N TYR A 70 -9.77 3.07 -13.59
CA TYR A 70 -10.40 3.14 -14.90
C TYR A 70 -11.91 3.37 -14.75
N GLU A 71 -12.37 4.54 -15.21
CA GLU A 71 -13.77 4.91 -15.21
C GLU A 71 -14.42 4.47 -16.52
N ALA A 72 -15.19 3.37 -16.48
CA ALA A 72 -15.78 2.77 -17.68
C ALA A 72 -16.74 3.72 -18.44
N ALA A 73 -17.47 4.58 -17.72
CA ALA A 73 -18.42 5.51 -18.31
C ALA A 73 -17.75 6.54 -19.23
N THR A 74 -16.57 7.03 -18.85
CA THR A 74 -15.81 8.04 -19.61
C THR A 74 -14.64 7.44 -20.40
N ARG A 75 -14.31 6.17 -20.14
CA ARG A 75 -13.13 5.46 -20.65
C ARG A 75 -11.81 6.16 -20.30
N ARG A 76 -11.77 6.85 -19.16
CA ARG A 76 -10.58 7.56 -18.66
C ARG A 76 -9.91 6.77 -17.55
N VAL A 77 -8.58 6.84 -17.51
CA VAL A 77 -7.79 6.40 -16.37
C VAL A 77 -7.46 7.61 -15.51
N HIS A 78 -7.70 7.50 -14.22
CA HIS A 78 -7.38 8.52 -13.23
C HIS A 78 -6.26 7.99 -12.32
N CYS A 79 -5.35 8.87 -11.88
CA CYS A 79 -4.34 8.53 -10.88
C CYS A 79 -4.63 9.30 -9.60
N LEU A 80 -4.75 8.59 -8.48
CA LEU A 80 -4.79 9.18 -7.14
C LEU A 80 -3.47 8.92 -6.43
N ALA A 81 -2.74 9.99 -6.14
CA ALA A 81 -1.56 9.99 -5.28
C ALA A 81 -1.98 10.40 -3.88
N GLY A 82 -2.08 9.43 -2.98
CA GLY A 82 -2.43 9.63 -1.58
C GLY A 82 -1.23 9.88 -0.68
N ALA A 83 -0.03 9.46 -1.07
CA ALA A 83 1.18 9.54 -0.27
C ALA A 83 1.46 10.96 0.24
N GLY A 84 1.91 11.07 1.48
CA GLY A 84 2.22 12.36 2.09
C GLY A 84 3.69 12.74 2.01
N ARG A 85 3.92 14.04 2.23
CA ARG A 85 5.26 14.64 2.18
C ARG A 85 6.10 14.22 3.40
N SER A 86 7.40 14.41 3.31
CA SER A 86 8.27 14.43 4.48
C SER A 86 7.80 15.52 5.45
N GLY A 87 7.94 15.29 6.76
CA GLY A 87 7.62 16.31 7.76
C GLY A 87 8.40 17.61 7.53
N SER A 88 7.81 18.76 7.87
CA SER A 88 8.40 20.09 7.64
C SER A 88 9.77 20.28 8.31
N ARG A 89 10.08 19.51 9.36
CA ARG A 89 11.39 19.53 10.04
C ARG A 89 12.45 18.66 9.34
N ALA A 90 12.09 17.90 8.30
CA ALA A 90 12.97 16.91 7.66
C ALA A 90 13.91 17.54 6.62
N THR A 91 14.85 18.38 7.06
CA THR A 91 15.90 18.93 6.19
C THR A 91 17.13 18.04 6.18
N LEU A 92 17.93 18.10 5.10
CA LEU A 92 19.22 17.40 5.05
C LEU A 92 20.14 17.80 6.20
N ASP A 93 20.14 19.07 6.59
CA ASP A 93 20.95 19.56 7.70
C ASP A 93 20.44 19.06 9.05
N ALA A 94 19.13 19.00 9.26
CA ALA A 94 18.55 18.41 10.47
C ALA A 94 18.90 16.91 10.60
N LEU A 95 18.87 16.18 9.49
CA LEU A 95 19.29 14.78 9.44
C LEU A 95 20.79 14.62 9.78
N ARG A 96 21.64 15.46 9.19
CA ARG A 96 23.10 15.47 9.45
C ARG A 96 23.44 15.85 10.89
N GLN A 97 22.74 16.81 11.48
CA GLN A 97 22.91 17.22 12.88
C GLN A 97 22.58 16.08 13.85
N ARG A 98 21.65 15.19 13.47
CA ARG A 98 21.35 13.96 14.21
C ARG A 98 22.33 12.81 13.91
N GLY A 99 23.43 13.08 13.19
CA GLY A 99 24.48 12.10 12.91
C GLY A 99 24.20 11.17 11.74
N HIS A 100 23.14 11.42 10.96
CA HIS A 100 22.73 10.56 9.85
C HIS A 100 23.23 11.10 8.51
N ARG A 101 23.82 10.21 7.70
CA ARG A 101 24.22 10.51 6.30
C ARG A 101 23.13 10.16 5.28
N ALA A 102 22.21 9.28 5.68
CA ALA A 102 21.03 8.85 4.94
C ALA A 102 19.93 8.54 5.96
N LEU A 103 18.67 8.46 5.50
CA LEU A 103 17.58 8.04 6.38
C LEU A 103 17.83 6.62 6.88
N PRO A 104 17.66 6.34 8.19
CA PRO A 104 17.68 4.97 8.69
C PRO A 104 16.47 4.20 8.15
N THR A 105 16.61 2.87 8.09
CA THR A 105 15.52 1.98 7.64
C THR A 105 14.35 1.95 8.62
N LEU A 106 14.62 2.12 9.91
CA LEU A 106 13.63 2.06 10.98
C LEU A 106 13.71 3.29 11.88
N GLY A 107 12.56 3.62 12.47
CA GLY A 107 12.45 4.62 13.53
C GLY A 107 11.75 5.92 13.12
N PRO A 108 11.61 6.86 14.06
CA PRO A 108 10.80 8.07 13.87
C PRO A 108 11.25 9.01 12.74
N LEU A 109 12.53 8.98 12.37
CA LEU A 109 13.11 9.86 11.34
C LEU A 109 12.59 9.55 9.92
N THR A 110 12.20 8.32 9.65
CA THR A 110 11.76 7.86 8.32
C THR A 110 10.24 7.99 8.11
N VAL A 111 9.51 8.55 9.07
CA VAL A 111 8.05 8.69 8.97
C VAL A 111 7.68 9.93 8.15
N SER A 112 7.06 9.72 6.99
CA SER A 112 6.34 10.73 6.21
C SER A 112 4.89 10.86 6.68
N VAL A 113 4.17 11.87 6.18
CA VAL A 113 2.76 12.03 6.48
C VAL A 113 1.94 10.87 5.89
N PRO A 114 1.17 10.11 6.69
CA PRO A 114 0.42 8.98 6.14
C PRO A 114 -0.70 9.39 5.19
N GLY A 115 -0.69 8.78 4.00
CA GLY A 115 -1.60 9.12 2.92
C GLY A 115 -2.90 8.33 2.83
N CYS A 116 -2.90 7.13 3.43
CA CYS A 116 -3.90 6.10 3.14
C CYS A 116 -5.34 6.52 3.42
N VAL A 117 -5.61 7.06 4.62
CA VAL A 117 -6.97 7.41 5.04
C VAL A 117 -7.56 8.57 4.23
N ARG A 118 -6.75 9.59 3.91
CA ARG A 118 -7.17 10.71 3.04
C ARG A 118 -7.50 10.19 1.64
N ALA A 119 -6.68 9.28 1.11
CA ALA A 119 -6.89 8.72 -0.21
C ALA A 119 -8.15 7.84 -0.30
N TRP A 120 -8.49 7.08 0.75
CA TRP A 120 -9.78 6.39 0.82
C TRP A 120 -10.94 7.37 0.69
N ALA A 121 -10.91 8.46 1.47
CA ALA A 121 -11.97 9.47 1.43
C ALA A 121 -12.10 10.08 0.02
N MET A 122 -10.99 10.51 -0.58
CA MET A 122 -10.98 11.09 -1.93
C MET A 122 -11.46 10.11 -3.01
N LEU A 123 -11.09 8.84 -2.91
CA LEU A 123 -11.51 7.81 -3.85
C LEU A 123 -13.02 7.56 -3.74
N LEU A 124 -13.55 7.48 -2.52
CA LEU A 124 -14.98 7.28 -2.28
C LEU A 124 -15.82 8.51 -2.64
N GLU A 125 -15.32 9.71 -2.38
CA GLU A 125 -15.99 10.96 -2.77
C GLU A 125 -16.26 11.00 -4.28
N ARG A 126 -15.29 10.53 -5.08
CA ARG A 126 -15.39 10.60 -6.54
C ARG A 126 -16.05 9.38 -7.18
N PHE A 127 -15.77 8.18 -6.66
CA PHE A 127 -16.14 6.91 -7.32
C PHE A 127 -16.84 5.90 -6.39
N GLY A 128 -17.00 6.23 -5.11
CA GLY A 128 -17.67 5.39 -4.13
C GLY A 128 -19.19 5.59 -4.12
N THR A 129 -19.89 4.61 -3.57
CA THR A 129 -21.34 4.66 -3.35
C THR A 129 -21.73 4.28 -1.92
N ARG A 130 -20.75 3.86 -1.10
CA ARG A 130 -20.95 3.43 0.28
C ARG A 130 -20.25 4.38 1.25
N PRO A 131 -20.85 4.63 2.43
CA PRO A 131 -20.17 5.40 3.47
C PRO A 131 -18.94 4.64 3.97
N LEU A 132 -17.86 5.37 4.28
CA LEU A 132 -16.59 4.79 4.74
C LEU A 132 -16.79 3.79 5.88
N GLY A 133 -17.62 4.14 6.88
CA GLY A 133 -17.86 3.27 8.03
C GLY A 133 -18.35 1.86 7.65
N ALA A 134 -19.26 1.76 6.67
CA ALA A 134 -19.75 0.46 6.20
C ALA A 134 -18.65 -0.39 5.54
N LEU A 135 -17.67 0.26 4.89
CA LEU A 135 -16.54 -0.41 4.25
C LEU A 135 -15.44 -0.81 5.26
N LEU A 136 -15.40 -0.17 6.42
CA LEU A 136 -14.45 -0.50 7.50
C LEU A 136 -14.93 -1.64 8.41
N GLU A 137 -16.23 -1.97 8.42
CA GLU A 137 -16.79 -3.03 9.28
C GLU A 137 -16.03 -4.37 9.23
N PRO A 138 -15.65 -4.92 8.06
CA PRO A 138 -14.86 -6.16 8.03
C PRO A 138 -13.49 -6.02 8.69
N ALA A 139 -12.81 -4.87 8.50
CA ALA A 139 -11.52 -4.61 9.12
C ALA A 139 -11.66 -4.46 10.65
N ILE A 140 -12.70 -3.77 11.13
CA ILE A 140 -13.03 -3.65 12.55
C ILE A 140 -13.24 -5.04 13.16
N HIS A 141 -14.03 -5.89 12.50
CA HIS A 141 -14.30 -7.25 12.94
C HIS A 141 -13.00 -8.05 13.10
N TYR A 142 -12.15 -8.10 12.06
CA TYR A 142 -10.90 -8.86 12.13
C TYR A 142 -9.88 -8.26 13.10
N ALA A 143 -9.86 -6.95 13.30
CA ALA A 143 -8.98 -6.33 14.28
C ALA A 143 -9.40 -6.67 15.72
N GLU A 144 -10.70 -6.73 16.01
CA GLU A 144 -11.20 -7.01 17.36
C GLU A 144 -11.27 -8.51 17.67
N GLN A 145 -11.97 -9.27 16.83
CA GLN A 145 -12.22 -10.69 17.06
C GLN A 145 -11.00 -11.54 16.71
N GLY A 146 -10.15 -10.99 15.85
CA GLY A 146 -8.89 -11.57 15.40
C GLY A 146 -9.03 -12.32 14.09
N PHE A 147 -7.88 -12.70 13.54
CA PHE A 147 -7.77 -13.54 12.35
C PHE A 147 -6.61 -14.52 12.51
N PRO A 148 -6.62 -15.69 11.83
CA PRO A 148 -5.50 -16.61 11.88
C PRO A 148 -4.28 -15.97 11.21
N LEU A 149 -3.20 -15.77 11.96
CA LEU A 149 -1.98 -15.17 11.45
C LEU A 149 -1.36 -16.06 10.36
N THR A 150 -0.92 -15.46 9.25
CA THR A 150 -0.26 -16.22 8.17
C THR A 150 1.21 -16.50 8.50
N THR A 151 1.78 -17.51 7.85
CA THR A 151 3.22 -17.83 7.98
C THR A 151 4.10 -16.64 7.62
N LEU A 152 3.77 -15.91 6.54
CA LEU A 152 4.55 -14.75 6.10
C LEU A 152 4.52 -13.61 7.12
N VAL A 153 3.37 -13.32 7.73
CA VAL A 153 3.28 -12.27 8.75
C VAL A 153 4.01 -12.69 10.02
N SER A 154 3.86 -13.93 10.46
CA SER A 154 4.59 -14.49 11.62
C SER A 154 6.11 -14.37 11.43
N GLN A 155 6.60 -14.79 10.26
CA GLN A 155 8.01 -14.69 9.88
C GLN A 155 8.50 -13.23 9.84
N ALA A 156 7.76 -12.33 9.18
CA ALA A 156 8.15 -10.92 9.08
C ALA A 156 8.25 -10.23 10.45
N ILE A 157 7.40 -10.62 11.41
CA ILE A 157 7.51 -10.12 12.79
C ILE A 157 8.81 -10.62 13.44
N GLU A 158 9.15 -11.91 13.34
CA GLU A 158 10.40 -12.39 13.94
C GLU A 158 11.65 -11.82 13.28
N GLU A 159 11.63 -11.63 11.95
CA GLU A 159 12.76 -11.04 11.22
C GLU A 159 12.99 -9.57 11.60
N LEU A 160 11.91 -8.82 11.81
CA LEU A 160 12.00 -7.40 12.21
C LEU A 160 12.35 -7.22 13.70
N ALA A 161 12.08 -8.21 14.54
CA ALA A 161 12.16 -8.07 15.99
C ALA A 161 13.52 -7.67 16.56
N PRO A 162 14.67 -8.20 16.09
CA PRO A 162 15.98 -7.85 16.63
C PRO A 162 16.34 -6.37 16.40
N ASP A 163 15.86 -5.80 15.30
CA ASP A 163 16.23 -4.45 14.85
C ASP A 163 15.18 -3.39 15.21
N ASN A 164 14.01 -3.79 15.72
CA ASN A 164 12.94 -2.87 16.09
C ASN A 164 13.03 -2.49 17.57
N PRO A 165 13.34 -1.23 17.92
CA PRO A 165 13.46 -0.81 19.32
C PRO A 165 12.12 -0.41 19.97
N ASP A 166 11.01 -0.38 19.22
CA ASP A 166 9.76 0.21 19.71
C ASP A 166 9.02 -0.74 20.69
N PRO A 167 8.89 -0.38 21.98
CA PRO A 167 8.22 -1.23 22.96
C PRO A 167 6.73 -1.45 22.65
N GLU A 168 6.03 -0.49 22.03
CA GLU A 168 4.63 -0.65 21.64
C GLU A 168 4.49 -1.63 20.48
N TRP A 169 5.45 -1.63 19.55
CA TRP A 169 5.50 -2.63 18.50
C TRP A 169 5.69 -4.03 19.08
N HIS A 170 6.61 -4.21 20.04
CA HIS A 170 6.81 -5.51 20.71
C HIS A 170 5.58 -5.94 21.51
N ARG A 171 4.90 -5.00 22.20
CA ARG A 171 3.67 -5.28 22.95
C ARG A 171 2.57 -5.83 22.05
N VAL A 172 2.41 -5.27 20.85
CA VAL A 172 1.36 -5.64 19.90
C VAL A 172 1.73 -6.93 19.15
N PHE A 173 2.92 -6.99 18.56
CA PHE A 173 3.29 -8.05 17.63
C PHE A 173 4.02 -9.22 18.27
N ARG A 174 4.57 -9.05 19.48
CA ARG A 174 5.32 -10.10 20.20
C ARG A 174 4.84 -10.27 21.64
N PRO A 175 3.53 -10.51 21.87
CA PRO A 175 3.04 -10.78 23.22
C PRO A 175 3.75 -12.02 23.80
N GLY A 176 4.43 -11.84 24.93
CA GLY A 176 5.26 -12.90 25.52
C GLY A 176 6.66 -13.04 24.91
N GLY A 177 7.13 -12.05 24.15
CA GLY A 177 8.51 -11.94 23.66
C GLY A 177 8.81 -12.66 22.35
N ARG A 178 7.81 -13.20 21.66
CA ARG A 178 7.93 -13.85 20.35
C ARG A 178 6.70 -13.57 19.49
N ALA A 179 6.86 -13.64 18.17
CA ALA A 179 5.74 -13.57 17.24
C ALA A 179 4.74 -14.71 17.52
N PRO A 180 3.43 -14.46 17.38
CA PRO A 180 2.43 -15.51 17.38
C PRO A 180 2.72 -16.51 16.26
N ALA A 181 2.55 -17.81 16.56
CA ALA A 181 2.72 -18.87 15.58
C ALA A 181 1.67 -18.76 14.46
N PRO A 182 1.96 -19.23 13.24
CA PRO A 182 0.98 -19.29 12.16
C PRO A 182 -0.30 -20.02 12.59
N GLY A 183 -1.46 -19.49 12.21
CA GLY A 183 -2.77 -19.98 12.61
C GLY A 183 -3.26 -19.47 13.98
N THR A 184 -2.40 -18.84 14.79
CA THR A 184 -2.83 -18.19 16.04
C THR A 184 -3.81 -17.07 15.72
N LEU A 185 -4.90 -16.98 16.50
CA LEU A 185 -5.85 -15.89 16.38
C LEU A 185 -5.21 -14.59 16.88
N PHE A 186 -4.79 -13.74 15.94
CA PHE A 186 -4.11 -12.47 16.23
C PHE A 186 -5.13 -11.33 16.32
N ARG A 187 -5.10 -10.59 17.43
CA ARG A 187 -6.04 -9.50 17.73
C ARG A 187 -5.29 -8.19 17.87
N GLN A 188 -5.91 -7.11 17.40
CA GLN A 188 -5.40 -5.75 17.41
C GLN A 188 -6.47 -4.80 17.98
N PRO A 189 -6.78 -4.89 19.29
CA PRO A 189 -7.89 -4.14 19.90
C PRO A 189 -7.70 -2.62 19.80
N ASP A 190 -6.45 -2.14 19.83
CA ASP A 190 -6.15 -0.71 19.70
C ASP A 190 -6.45 -0.19 18.29
N LEU A 191 -6.07 -0.97 17.26
CA LEU A 191 -6.41 -0.69 15.87
C LEU A 191 -7.93 -0.77 15.63
N ALA A 192 -8.63 -1.73 16.25
CA ALA A 192 -10.08 -1.83 16.15
C ALA A 192 -10.77 -0.58 16.70
N ARG A 193 -10.31 -0.02 17.83
CA ARG A 193 -10.81 1.25 18.38
C ARG A 193 -10.57 2.42 17.42
N THR A 194 -9.40 2.48 16.80
CA THR A 194 -9.08 3.50 15.78
C THR A 194 -9.97 3.38 14.55
N LEU A 195 -10.19 2.16 14.03
CA LEU A 195 -11.05 1.93 12.87
C LEU A 195 -12.52 2.27 13.16
N ARG A 196 -13.03 1.93 14.34
CA ARG A 196 -14.39 2.34 14.77
C ARG A 196 -14.54 3.85 14.85
N ALA A 197 -13.53 4.51 15.39
CA ALA A 197 -13.50 5.96 15.46
C ALA A 197 -13.52 6.58 14.07
N LEU A 198 -12.70 6.07 13.14
CA LEU A 198 -12.71 6.50 11.74
C LEU A 198 -14.06 6.25 11.06
N ALA A 199 -14.70 5.12 11.35
CA ALA A 199 -16.03 4.79 10.83
C ALA A 199 -17.12 5.75 11.32
N ALA A 200 -17.02 6.22 12.57
CA ALA A 200 -18.02 7.08 13.20
C ALA A 200 -17.76 8.59 12.96
N GLU A 201 -16.50 9.02 13.01
CA GLU A 201 -16.09 10.44 13.03
C GLU A 201 -15.51 10.90 11.68
N GLY A 202 -15.20 9.96 10.78
CA GLY A 202 -14.68 10.24 9.45
C GLY A 202 -13.15 10.35 9.37
N PRO A 203 -12.62 10.59 8.15
CA PRO A 203 -11.18 10.53 7.87
C PRO A 203 -10.38 11.64 8.56
N ASP A 204 -10.98 12.80 8.85
CA ASP A 204 -10.29 13.93 9.46
C ASP A 204 -9.83 13.64 10.89
N LEU A 205 -10.40 12.64 11.56
CA LEU A 205 -9.88 12.10 12.82
C LEU A 205 -8.37 11.77 12.74
N PHE A 206 -7.91 11.30 11.58
CA PHE A 206 -6.52 10.92 11.33
C PHE A 206 -5.58 12.12 11.15
N TYR A 207 -6.11 13.26 10.70
CA TYR A 207 -5.31 14.41 10.24
C TYR A 207 -5.41 15.62 11.18
N THR A 208 -6.55 15.83 11.84
CA THR A 208 -6.79 16.94 12.77
C THR A 208 -7.35 16.48 14.12
N GLY A 209 -7.70 15.20 14.25
CA GLY A 209 -8.27 14.63 15.46
C GLY A 209 -7.26 13.97 16.40
N ARG A 210 -7.77 13.11 17.30
CA ARG A 210 -6.97 12.46 18.34
C ARG A 210 -5.88 11.53 17.80
N VAL A 211 -6.06 10.96 16.60
CA VAL A 211 -5.03 10.11 15.98
C VAL A 211 -3.88 10.97 15.49
N ALA A 212 -4.16 12.14 14.89
CA ALA A 212 -3.13 13.10 14.51
C ALA A 212 -2.32 13.57 15.73
N ALA A 213 -3.01 13.91 16.82
CA ALA A 213 -2.37 14.30 18.07
C ALA A 213 -1.47 13.19 18.64
N ALA A 214 -1.92 11.93 18.60
CA ALA A 214 -1.12 10.79 19.07
C ALA A 214 0.13 10.56 18.20
N ILE A 215 0.02 10.67 16.87
CA ILE A 215 1.16 10.57 15.95
C ILE A 215 2.15 11.70 16.23
N ALA A 216 1.69 12.95 16.28
CA ALA A 216 2.55 14.10 16.53
C ALA A 216 3.25 14.01 17.89
N ALA A 217 2.54 13.58 18.94
CA ALA A 217 3.13 13.36 20.26
C ALA A 217 4.20 12.27 20.24
N ARG A 218 3.95 11.14 19.56
CA ARG A 218 4.92 10.03 19.46
C ARG A 218 6.20 10.45 18.73
N LEU A 219 6.09 11.37 17.78
CA LEU A 219 7.19 11.83 16.92
C LEU A 219 7.80 13.16 17.37
N ALA A 220 7.36 13.73 18.50
CA ALA A 220 7.74 15.09 18.91
C ALA A 220 9.27 15.22 19.09
N ASP A 221 9.86 14.29 19.83
CA ASP A 221 11.28 14.33 20.21
C ASP A 221 12.18 13.78 19.09
N ASP A 222 11.80 12.62 18.54
CA ASP A 222 12.67 11.83 17.68
C ASP A 222 12.33 11.92 16.19
N GLY A 223 11.14 12.39 15.83
CA GLY A 223 10.68 12.48 14.44
C GLY A 223 10.83 13.88 13.83
N PHE A 224 10.45 13.99 12.57
CA PHE A 224 10.39 15.28 11.85
C PHE A 224 8.96 15.75 11.57
N LEU A 225 8.00 14.83 11.54
CA LEU A 225 6.60 15.13 11.30
C LEU A 225 5.97 15.87 12.49
N THR A 226 5.09 16.83 12.18
CA THR A 226 4.38 17.69 13.14
C THR A 226 2.86 17.58 12.97
N ALA A 227 2.10 18.05 13.96
CA ALA A 227 0.64 18.11 13.84
C ALA A 227 0.17 18.97 12.65
N GLU A 228 0.91 20.03 12.30
CA GLU A 228 0.59 20.88 11.15
C GLU A 228 0.84 20.16 9.82
N ASP A 229 1.89 19.33 9.74
CA ASP A 229 2.13 18.49 8.55
C ASP A 229 0.99 17.51 8.30
N LEU A 230 0.43 16.92 9.37
CA LEU A 230 -0.75 16.06 9.29
C LEU A 230 -1.99 16.86 8.86
N ALA A 231 -2.22 18.02 9.47
CA ALA A 231 -3.41 18.83 9.23
C ALA A 231 -3.47 19.41 7.80
N THR A 232 -2.32 19.69 7.21
CA THR A 232 -2.19 20.26 5.86
C THR A 232 -2.09 19.20 4.76
N HIS A 233 -2.08 17.91 5.12
CA HIS A 233 -2.01 16.83 4.13
C HIS A 233 -3.24 16.78 3.24
N ALA A 234 -2.98 16.88 1.94
CA ALA A 234 -3.93 16.62 0.88
C ALA A 234 -3.31 15.58 -0.07
N GLY A 235 -4.12 14.59 -0.47
CA GLY A 235 -3.77 13.78 -1.63
C GLY A 235 -3.96 14.59 -2.93
N ALA A 236 -3.52 14.04 -4.06
CA ALA A 236 -3.61 14.68 -5.37
C ALA A 236 -4.22 13.74 -6.41
N TRP A 237 -5.08 14.30 -7.27
CA TRP A 237 -5.46 13.67 -8.53
C TRP A 237 -4.47 14.11 -9.61
N GLU A 238 -3.78 13.14 -10.18
CA GLU A 238 -2.70 13.38 -11.14
C GLU A 238 -3.04 12.78 -12.51
N ALA A 239 -2.36 13.27 -13.54
CA ALA A 239 -2.42 12.65 -14.86
C ALA A 239 -1.59 11.35 -14.84
N PRO A 240 -2.18 10.18 -15.14
CA PRO A 240 -1.41 8.95 -15.27
C PRO A 240 -0.50 9.00 -16.50
N ILE A 241 0.63 8.31 -16.43
CA ILE A 241 1.58 8.15 -17.53
C ILE A 241 1.35 6.82 -18.25
N HIS A 242 1.74 6.74 -19.52
CA HIS A 242 1.54 5.52 -20.30
C HIS A 242 2.51 5.37 -21.47
N VAL A 243 2.62 4.15 -21.97
CA VAL A 243 3.23 3.83 -23.28
C VAL A 243 2.32 2.89 -24.07
N ALA A 244 2.46 2.91 -25.39
CA ALA A 244 1.93 1.84 -26.24
C ALA A 244 2.91 0.67 -26.25
N TYR A 245 2.41 -0.55 -26.11
CA TYR A 245 3.18 -1.77 -26.17
C TYR A 245 2.35 -2.86 -26.85
N ARG A 246 2.76 -3.28 -28.06
CA ARG A 246 2.13 -4.37 -28.84
C ARG A 246 0.61 -4.28 -28.94
N GLY A 247 0.11 -3.12 -29.37
CA GLY A 247 -1.32 -2.85 -29.57
C GLY A 247 -2.13 -2.62 -28.28
N ARG A 248 -1.47 -2.45 -27.13
CA ARG A 248 -2.10 -2.12 -25.85
C ARG A 248 -1.51 -0.83 -25.29
N THR A 249 -2.29 -0.14 -24.47
CA THR A 249 -1.79 0.98 -23.66
C THR A 249 -1.54 0.49 -22.25
N VAL A 250 -0.30 0.65 -21.76
CA VAL A 250 0.08 0.31 -20.39
C VAL A 250 0.16 1.60 -19.58
N TRP A 251 -0.67 1.70 -18.55
CA TRP A 251 -0.76 2.86 -17.67
C TRP A 251 0.02 2.63 -16.38
N GLN A 252 0.66 3.68 -15.88
CA GLN A 252 1.35 3.70 -14.60
C GLN A 252 1.08 5.02 -13.85
N THR A 253 1.32 4.98 -12.55
CA THR A 253 1.37 6.18 -11.71
C THR A 253 2.60 7.02 -12.08
N PRO A 254 2.52 8.36 -12.07
CA PRO A 254 3.65 9.24 -12.33
C PRO A 254 4.62 9.30 -11.13
N PRO A 255 5.77 10.00 -11.26
CA PRO A 255 6.58 10.38 -10.10
C PRO A 255 5.72 11.07 -9.01
N PRO A 256 5.97 10.83 -7.71
CA PRO A 256 7.19 10.25 -7.12
C PRO A 256 7.27 8.72 -7.17
N THR A 257 6.26 8.04 -7.72
CA THR A 257 6.33 6.58 -7.89
C THR A 257 7.33 6.18 -8.97
N GLN A 258 7.79 4.92 -8.92
CA GLN A 258 8.77 4.38 -9.88
C GLN A 258 8.11 3.76 -11.12
N GLY A 259 6.83 4.06 -11.39
CA GLY A 259 6.07 3.50 -12.52
C GLY A 259 6.72 3.75 -13.89
N VAL A 260 7.46 4.86 -14.02
CA VAL A 260 8.25 5.21 -15.22
C VAL A 260 9.24 4.10 -15.59
N ALA A 261 9.88 3.43 -14.62
CA ALA A 261 10.86 2.37 -14.90
C ALA A 261 10.22 1.19 -15.65
N ALA A 262 8.98 0.81 -15.28
CA ALA A 262 8.25 -0.23 -15.99
C ALA A 262 7.91 0.19 -17.43
N LEU A 263 7.51 1.45 -17.62
CA LEU A 263 7.19 1.99 -18.94
C LEU A 263 8.43 2.09 -19.84
N LEU A 264 9.57 2.53 -19.31
CA LEU A 264 10.85 2.56 -20.02
C LEU A 264 11.26 1.16 -20.48
N GLY A 265 11.18 0.16 -19.58
CA GLY A 265 11.49 -1.23 -19.92
C GLY A 265 10.60 -1.75 -21.06
N LEU A 266 9.29 -1.48 -21.03
CA LEU A 266 8.38 -1.87 -22.10
C LEU A 266 8.68 -1.14 -23.42
N ALA A 267 8.98 0.15 -23.36
CA ALA A 267 9.32 0.94 -24.54
C ALA A 267 10.61 0.43 -25.23
N LEU A 268 11.62 0.05 -24.45
CA LEU A 268 12.83 -0.59 -24.98
C LEU A 268 12.52 -1.94 -25.63
N LEU A 269 11.69 -2.76 -24.97
CA LEU A 269 11.34 -4.11 -25.44
C LEU A 269 10.41 -4.12 -26.66
N GLU A 270 9.73 -3.01 -26.98
CA GLU A 270 8.90 -2.88 -28.18
C GLU A 270 9.73 -3.09 -29.46
N GLY A 271 11.01 -2.72 -29.44
CA GLY A 271 11.94 -2.89 -30.57
C GLY A 271 12.39 -4.32 -30.86
N PHE A 272 11.98 -5.30 -30.04
CA PHE A 272 12.45 -6.69 -30.15
C PHE A 272 11.29 -7.67 -30.40
N ALA A 273 11.55 -8.77 -31.10
CA ALA A 273 10.58 -9.84 -31.32
C ALA A 273 10.50 -10.82 -30.14
N LEU A 274 10.22 -10.31 -28.92
CA LEU A 274 10.30 -11.09 -27.69
C LEU A 274 9.41 -12.35 -27.69
N ALA A 275 8.26 -12.29 -28.37
CA ALA A 275 7.32 -13.42 -28.48
C ALA A 275 7.82 -14.57 -29.37
N GLU A 276 8.83 -14.34 -30.22
CA GLU A 276 9.44 -15.36 -31.06
C GLU A 276 10.52 -16.16 -30.30
N LEU A 277 10.96 -15.65 -29.15
CA LEU A 277 11.95 -16.32 -28.31
C LEU A 277 11.25 -17.29 -27.34
N PRO A 278 11.79 -18.50 -27.14
CA PRO A 278 11.26 -19.40 -26.13
C PRO A 278 11.30 -18.75 -24.75
N VAL A 279 10.19 -18.84 -24.01
CA VAL A 279 10.10 -18.29 -22.65
C VAL A 279 11.21 -18.89 -21.79
N HIS A 280 11.96 -18.03 -21.11
CA HIS A 280 13.13 -18.36 -20.29
C HIS A 280 14.36 -18.91 -21.04
N SER A 281 14.42 -18.80 -22.38
CA SER A 281 15.67 -18.96 -23.12
C SER A 281 16.70 -17.89 -22.75
N ALA A 282 17.98 -18.15 -23.04
CA ALA A 282 19.06 -17.21 -22.77
C ALA A 282 18.82 -15.84 -23.44
N ASP A 283 18.42 -15.83 -24.71
CA ASP A 283 18.15 -14.59 -25.45
C ASP A 283 16.92 -13.85 -24.88
N HIS A 284 15.86 -14.58 -24.54
CA HIS A 284 14.67 -14.00 -23.92
C HIS A 284 15.02 -13.33 -22.58
N LEU A 285 15.77 -14.02 -21.72
CA LEU A 285 16.20 -13.48 -20.44
C LEU A 285 17.19 -12.33 -20.60
N HIS A 286 18.13 -12.43 -21.53
CA HIS A 286 19.12 -11.38 -21.81
C HIS A 286 18.44 -10.05 -22.13
N LEU A 287 17.48 -10.04 -23.07
CA LEU A 287 16.75 -8.83 -23.43
C LEU A 287 15.98 -8.23 -22.24
N LEU A 288 15.29 -9.07 -21.45
CA LEU A 288 14.58 -8.60 -20.26
C LEU A 288 15.53 -7.99 -19.22
N ILE A 289 16.67 -8.64 -18.98
CA ILE A 289 17.67 -8.20 -18.01
C ILE A 289 18.27 -6.86 -18.44
N GLU A 290 18.72 -6.73 -19.70
CA GLU A 290 19.34 -5.50 -20.17
C GLU A 290 18.34 -4.33 -20.22
N ALA A 291 17.08 -4.58 -20.62
CA ALA A 291 16.04 -3.56 -20.58
C ALA A 291 15.77 -3.06 -19.14
N VAL A 292 15.69 -3.97 -18.16
CA VAL A 292 15.50 -3.60 -16.76
C VAL A 292 16.69 -2.82 -16.21
N LYS A 293 17.93 -3.24 -16.52
CA LYS A 293 19.14 -2.51 -16.09
C LYS A 293 19.13 -1.06 -16.57
N LEU A 294 18.84 -0.83 -17.84
CA LEU A 294 18.75 0.52 -18.41
C LEU A 294 17.64 1.34 -17.75
N ALA A 295 16.44 0.77 -17.63
CA ALA A 295 15.31 1.47 -17.00
C ALA A 295 15.57 1.81 -15.53
N TYR A 296 16.26 0.94 -14.78
CA TYR A 296 16.60 1.17 -13.38
C TYR A 296 17.75 2.17 -13.22
N ALA A 297 18.70 2.21 -14.17
CA ALA A 297 19.73 3.24 -14.18
C ALA A 297 19.10 4.65 -14.28
N ASP A 298 18.10 4.83 -15.14
CA ASP A 298 17.37 6.10 -15.25
C ASP A 298 16.47 6.36 -14.04
N ARG A 299 15.81 5.32 -13.50
CA ARG A 299 15.02 5.41 -12.26
C ARG A 299 15.84 6.02 -11.13
N ASP A 300 17.02 5.47 -10.89
CA ASP A 300 17.90 5.86 -9.77
C ASP A 300 18.52 7.23 -9.99
N ARG A 301 18.69 7.65 -11.25
CA ARG A 301 19.29 8.93 -11.61
C ARG A 301 18.29 10.08 -11.60
N TRP A 302 17.04 9.86 -12.03
CA TRP A 302 16.14 10.93 -12.43
C TRP A 302 14.78 10.99 -11.71
N ILE A 303 14.30 9.89 -11.12
CA ILE A 303 12.95 9.88 -10.52
C ILE A 303 12.99 10.51 -9.12
N ALA A 304 12.18 11.56 -8.93
CA ALA A 304 11.98 12.26 -7.66
C ALA A 304 10.56 12.86 -7.59
N ASP A 305 10.22 13.53 -6.48
CA ASP A 305 9.01 14.36 -6.40
C ASP A 305 9.11 15.48 -7.45
N PRO A 306 8.18 15.59 -8.42
CA PRO A 306 8.25 16.59 -9.49
C PRO A 306 8.07 18.03 -9.01
N ALA A 307 7.66 18.24 -7.74
CA ALA A 307 7.52 19.56 -7.16
C ALA A 307 8.82 20.13 -6.54
N VAL A 308 9.92 19.37 -6.57
CA VAL A 308 11.22 19.72 -5.97
C VAL A 308 12.29 19.93 -7.03
#